data_AF-A0A093DGN5-F1
#
_entry.id   AF-A0A093DGN5-F1
#
_cell.length_a   1.000
_cell.length_b   1.000
_cell.length_c   1.000
_cell.angle_alpha   90.00
_cell.angle_beta   90.00
_cell.angle_gamma   90.00
#
_symmetry.space_group_name_H-M   'P 1'
#
loop_
_entity.id
_entity.type
_entity.pdbx_description
1 polymer ?
#
loop_
_entity_poly.entity_id
_entity_poly.type
_entity_poly.pdbx_seq_one_letter_code
_entity_poly.pdbx_strand_id
1 'polypeptide(L)'
;FACIDEAHCLSEWSHNFRPSYLRLCKVRGGGGWETWESFGTLGVLLICFPLLWQVLRDRLGVRCFLGLTATATVATARDVSRIPQGITVHSASVPPNLHLSVSMDRDRDQALISLLQGERFGCLDSIIIYCTRREETTRIAALIRTCLQGMLLGTPPQEPTGSQEPTKRTPRRPLRWVSDAYHAGLSASERRRVQNNFMSGQLRVVVATVAFGMGLDKPDVRGIIHYNMPKNFETYVQEIGRAGRDGEPAHCHLFLDPE
;
A
#
# COMPACT_ATOMS: atom_id res chain seq x y z
N PHE A 1 -7.88 16.15 21.43
CA PHE A 1 -8.35 15.81 20.07
C PHE A 1 -8.10 14.33 19.85
N ALA A 2 -8.83 13.66 18.94
CA ALA A 2 -8.57 12.28 18.56
C ALA A 2 -8.21 12.21 17.07
N CYS A 3 -7.18 11.44 16.73
CA CYS A 3 -6.83 11.16 15.34
C CYS A 3 -7.44 9.81 14.95
N ILE A 4 -8.13 9.77 13.81
CA ILE A 4 -8.65 8.56 13.19
C ILE A 4 -7.81 8.33 11.94
N ASP A 5 -6.88 7.40 12.02
CA ASP A 5 -6.13 6.94 10.85
C ASP A 5 -7.02 6.03 9.98
N GLU A 6 -6.73 5.96 8.68
CA GLU A 6 -7.53 5.25 7.68
C GLU A 6 -9.01 5.63 7.69
N ALA A 7 -9.29 6.93 7.82
CA ALA A 7 -10.64 7.49 7.98
C ALA A 7 -11.60 7.12 6.84
N HIS A 8 -11.10 6.73 5.66
CA HIS A 8 -11.94 6.21 4.57
C HIS A 8 -12.78 5.00 5.03
N CYS A 9 -12.32 4.20 5.98
CA CYS A 9 -13.03 3.03 6.52
C CYS A 9 -14.40 3.36 7.14
N LEU A 10 -14.67 4.63 7.45
CA LEU A 10 -15.95 5.13 7.96
C LEU A 10 -17.05 5.19 6.90
N SER A 11 -16.68 5.29 5.63
CA SER A 11 -17.63 5.46 4.51
C SER A 11 -17.94 4.12 3.87
N GLU A 12 -19.24 3.83 3.68
CA GLU A 12 -19.71 2.65 2.93
C GLU A 12 -19.28 2.70 1.46
N TRP A 13 -19.10 3.91 0.93
CA TRP A 13 -18.55 4.18 -0.40
C TRP A 13 -17.03 4.01 -0.49
N SER A 14 -16.36 3.56 0.56
CA SER A 14 -14.92 3.30 0.53
C SER A 14 -14.62 1.87 0.09
N HIS A 15 -13.46 1.69 -0.53
CA HIS A 15 -12.96 0.39 -0.96
C HIS A 15 -12.64 -0.58 0.19
N ASN A 16 -12.66 -0.11 1.45
CA ASN A 16 -12.31 -0.88 2.64
C ASN A 16 -13.21 -0.49 3.82
N PHE A 17 -14.52 -0.44 3.59
CA PHE A 17 -15.48 -0.11 4.63
C PHE A 17 -15.40 -1.10 5.81
N ARG A 18 -15.28 -0.56 7.03
CA ARG A 18 -15.20 -1.35 8.25
C ARG A 18 -16.34 -0.94 9.18
N PRO A 19 -17.39 -1.75 9.36
CA PRO A 19 -18.47 -1.46 10.30
C PRO A 19 -17.99 -1.22 11.75
N SER A 20 -16.82 -1.75 12.13
CA SER A 20 -16.19 -1.45 13.41
C SER A 20 -15.81 0.02 13.58
N TYR A 21 -15.51 0.73 12.48
CA TYR A 21 -15.28 2.17 12.45
C TYR A 21 -16.59 2.95 12.61
N LEU A 22 -17.74 2.45 12.14
CA LEU A 22 -19.03 3.12 12.40
C LEU A 22 -19.44 3.17 13.87
N ARG A 23 -18.80 2.38 14.75
CA ARG A 23 -18.88 2.57 16.20
C ARG A 23 -18.36 3.97 16.64
N LEU A 24 -17.72 4.73 15.73
CA LEU A 24 -17.28 6.12 15.86
C LEU A 24 -18.32 7.17 15.42
N CYS A 25 -19.49 6.84 14.86
CA CYS A 25 -20.28 7.87 14.14
C CYS A 25 -21.80 7.85 14.30
N LYS A 26 -22.35 7.66 15.51
CA LYS A 26 -23.80 7.83 15.68
C LYS A 26 -24.18 8.52 17.00
N VAL A 27 -24.25 9.86 17.01
CA VAL A 27 -25.17 10.66 17.86
C VAL A 27 -25.35 12.09 17.31
N ARG A 28 -26.57 12.41 16.81
CA ARG A 28 -27.48 13.58 17.06
C ARG A 28 -28.39 13.81 15.82
N GLY A 29 -29.71 14.00 15.90
CA GLY A 29 -30.67 14.03 16.99
C GLY A 29 -32.09 14.30 16.44
N GLY A 30 -33.12 13.87 17.19
CA GLY A 30 -34.49 14.42 17.21
C GLY A 30 -35.27 14.60 15.89
N GLY A 31 -36.15 13.65 15.59
CA GLY A 31 -37.19 13.76 14.55
C GLY A 31 -37.62 12.36 14.11
N GLY A 32 -38.84 11.95 14.50
CA GLY A 32 -39.24 10.55 14.65
C GLY A 32 -39.31 9.70 13.38
N TRP A 33 -39.28 8.39 13.59
CA TRP A 33 -40.03 7.43 12.79
C TRP A 33 -40.55 6.34 13.73
N GLU A 34 -41.85 6.10 13.62
CA GLU A 34 -42.68 5.28 14.49
C GLU A 34 -42.39 3.78 14.37
N THR A 35 -42.70 3.10 15.48
CA THR A 35 -42.96 1.67 15.72
C THR A 35 -43.00 0.72 14.52
N TRP A 36 -42.27 -0.39 14.65
CA TRP A 36 -42.74 -1.71 14.18
C TRP A 36 -42.54 -2.74 15.30
N GLU A 37 -43.65 -3.13 15.94
CA GLU A 37 -43.73 -4.34 16.74
C GLU A 37 -43.90 -5.56 15.80
N SER A 38 -43.12 -6.60 16.11
CA SER A 38 -43.44 -8.03 15.98
C SER A 38 -43.72 -8.61 14.59
N PHE A 39 -42.74 -9.32 14.02
CA PHE A 39 -42.95 -10.65 13.41
C PHE A 39 -41.63 -11.44 13.27
N GLY A 40 -41.57 -12.61 13.92
CA GLY A 40 -41.05 -13.87 13.36
C GLY A 40 -39.55 -14.07 13.08
N THR A 41 -38.90 -14.80 13.99
CA THR A 41 -37.95 -15.92 13.77
C THR A 41 -36.88 -15.83 12.64
N LEU A 42 -35.61 -15.89 13.05
CA LEU A 42 -34.37 -15.96 12.23
C LEU A 42 -33.97 -14.67 11.47
N GLY A 43 -33.58 -13.66 12.24
CA GLY A 43 -32.75 -12.54 11.75
C GLY A 43 -31.57 -12.33 12.69
N VAL A 44 -30.35 -12.50 12.19
CA VAL A 44 -29.12 -12.24 12.94
C VAL A 44 -29.16 -10.78 13.44
N LEU A 45 -29.36 -10.63 14.75
CA LEU A 45 -29.60 -9.36 15.41
C LEU A 45 -28.30 -8.53 15.39
N LEU A 46 -28.19 -7.66 14.39
CA LEU A 46 -27.21 -6.58 14.26
C LEU A 46 -27.44 -5.51 15.35
N ILE A 47 -27.19 -5.85 16.62
CA ILE A 47 -27.04 -4.85 17.68
C ILE A 47 -25.60 -4.34 17.63
N CYS A 48 -25.34 -3.41 16.71
CA CYS A 48 -24.10 -2.64 16.68
C CYS A 48 -24.16 -1.56 17.78
N PHE A 49 -23.64 -1.89 18.96
CA PHE A 49 -23.48 -0.93 20.07
C PHE A 49 -22.63 0.30 19.65
N PRO A 50 -23.13 1.55 19.83
CA PRO A 50 -22.48 2.79 19.41
C PRO A 50 -21.40 3.29 20.40
N LEU A 51 -20.45 2.42 20.77
CA LEU A 51 -19.62 2.67 21.95
C LEU A 51 -18.46 3.66 21.75
N LEU A 52 -17.79 3.73 20.59
CA LEU A 52 -16.48 4.40 20.53
C LEU A 52 -16.60 5.94 20.47
N TRP A 53 -17.56 6.48 19.72
CA TRP A 53 -17.85 7.93 19.71
C TRP A 53 -18.33 8.45 21.06
N GLN A 54 -19.31 7.75 21.64
CA GLN A 54 -19.88 8.11 22.94
C GLN A 54 -18.82 7.99 24.03
N VAL A 55 -17.96 6.97 24.00
CA VAL A 55 -16.84 6.87 24.95
C VAL A 55 -15.84 8.00 24.73
N LEU A 56 -15.41 8.28 23.48
CA LEU A 56 -14.44 9.34 23.20
C LEU A 56 -14.98 10.73 23.56
N ARG A 57 -16.25 11.02 23.28
CA ARG A 57 -16.87 12.31 23.54
C ARG A 57 -17.37 12.46 24.97
N ASP A 58 -18.16 11.49 25.44
CA ASP A 58 -18.93 11.60 26.68
C ASP A 58 -18.14 11.09 27.90
N ARG A 59 -17.23 10.11 27.71
CA ARG A 59 -16.33 9.67 28.79
C ARG A 59 -14.95 10.32 28.77
N LEU A 60 -14.41 10.61 27.60
CA LEU A 60 -13.06 11.15 27.45
C LEU A 60 -13.02 12.64 27.04
N GLY A 61 -14.19 13.29 26.86
CA GLY A 61 -14.28 14.72 26.62
C GLY A 61 -13.70 15.19 25.27
N VAL A 62 -13.49 14.28 24.31
CA VAL A 62 -12.90 14.62 23.00
C VAL A 62 -13.91 15.41 22.16
N ARG A 63 -13.57 16.66 21.84
CA ARG A 63 -14.40 17.57 21.03
C ARG A 63 -13.89 17.82 19.61
N CYS A 64 -12.65 17.42 19.32
CA CYS A 64 -11.97 17.66 18.04
C CYS A 64 -11.45 16.33 17.50
N PHE A 65 -11.78 16.02 16.24
CA PHE A 65 -11.38 14.81 15.54
C PHE A 65 -10.61 15.19 14.27
N LEU A 66 -9.51 14.48 14.01
CA LEU A 66 -8.71 14.57 12.79
C LEU A 66 -8.81 13.23 12.06
N GLY A 67 -9.46 13.20 10.90
CA GLY A 67 -9.48 12.03 10.03
C GLY A 67 -8.34 12.10 9.03
N LEU A 68 -7.47 11.10 9.02
CA LEU A 68 -6.39 10.97 8.04
C LEU A 68 -6.69 9.81 7.10
N THR A 69 -6.53 10.01 5.81
CA THR A 69 -6.57 8.93 4.82
C THR A 69 -5.63 9.27 3.68
N ALA A 70 -4.86 8.29 3.23
CA ALA A 70 -3.96 8.46 2.08
C ALA A 70 -4.73 8.48 0.76
N THR A 71 -5.83 7.72 0.66
CA THR A 71 -6.70 7.69 -0.52
C THR A 71 -8.17 7.77 -0.13
N ALA A 72 -8.92 8.61 -0.84
CA ALA A 72 -10.37 8.69 -0.77
C ALA A 72 -10.88 9.33 -2.06
N THR A 73 -11.93 8.76 -2.64
CA THR A 73 -12.66 9.42 -3.72
C THR A 73 -13.35 10.68 -3.18
N VAL A 74 -13.81 11.57 -4.07
CA VAL A 74 -14.60 12.74 -3.66
C VAL A 74 -15.88 12.30 -2.92
N ALA A 75 -16.50 11.20 -3.34
CA ALA A 75 -17.67 10.64 -2.68
C ALA A 75 -17.34 10.12 -1.28
N THR A 76 -16.28 9.30 -1.14
CA THR A 76 -15.79 8.79 0.14
C THR A 76 -15.40 9.92 1.09
N ALA A 77 -14.63 10.91 0.61
CA ALA A 77 -14.20 12.04 1.43
C ALA A 77 -15.38 12.92 1.90
N ARG A 78 -16.39 13.11 1.04
CA ARG A 78 -17.62 13.81 1.38
C ARG A 78 -18.46 13.04 2.40
N ASP A 79 -18.48 11.71 2.32
CA ASP A 79 -19.18 10.86 3.29
C ASP A 79 -18.48 10.89 4.65
N VAL A 80 -17.15 10.81 4.67
CA VAL A 80 -16.34 10.95 5.89
C VAL A 80 -16.45 12.35 6.51
N SER A 81 -16.46 13.42 5.71
CA SER A 81 -16.52 14.81 6.22
C SER A 81 -17.90 15.22 6.76
N ARG A 82 -18.95 14.46 6.45
CA ARG A 82 -20.29 14.62 7.05
C ARG A 82 -20.31 14.26 8.54
N ILE A 83 -19.30 13.57 9.04
CA ILE A 83 -19.09 13.28 10.46
C ILE A 83 -18.41 14.50 11.11
N PRO A 84 -19.03 15.06 12.16
CA PRO A 84 -19.62 16.40 12.12
C PRO A 84 -18.62 17.54 11.79
N GLN A 85 -18.89 18.26 10.70
CA GLN A 85 -18.25 19.52 10.28
C GLN A 85 -16.70 19.50 10.20
N GLY A 86 -16.16 18.65 9.33
CA GLY A 86 -14.73 18.65 9.00
C GLY A 86 -14.38 19.58 7.83
N ILE A 87 -13.19 20.19 7.87
CA ILE A 87 -12.54 20.80 6.70
C ILE A 87 -11.81 19.68 5.95
N THR A 88 -12.18 19.44 4.69
CA THR A 88 -11.49 18.44 3.86
C THR A 88 -10.36 19.13 3.09
N VAL A 89 -9.12 18.72 3.35
CA VAL A 89 -7.95 19.11 2.55
C VAL A 89 -7.64 17.97 1.58
N HIS A 90 -7.68 18.27 0.28
CA HIS A 90 -7.37 17.30 -0.77
C HIS A 90 -5.98 17.60 -1.35
N SER A 91 -5.10 16.61 -1.35
CA SER A 91 -3.89 16.60 -2.18
C SER A 91 -3.80 15.20 -2.80
N ALA A 92 -4.29 15.06 -4.04
CA ALA A 92 -4.55 13.75 -4.67
C ALA A 92 -3.80 13.60 -6.01
N SER A 93 -2.68 14.27 -6.20
CA SER A 93 -1.85 14.07 -7.38
C SER A 93 -0.87 12.92 -7.16
N VAL A 94 -0.77 12.02 -8.14
CA VAL A 94 0.37 11.10 -8.24
C VAL A 94 1.65 11.93 -8.23
N PRO A 95 2.65 11.60 -7.39
CA PRO A 95 3.89 12.36 -7.34
C PRO A 95 4.59 12.40 -8.71
N PRO A 96 5.13 13.56 -9.15
CA PRO A 96 5.71 13.71 -10.49
C PRO A 96 6.98 12.88 -10.71
N ASN A 97 7.62 12.40 -9.63
CA ASN A 97 8.78 11.53 -9.67
C ASN A 97 8.44 10.04 -9.87
N LEU A 98 7.16 9.68 -9.97
CA LEU A 98 6.72 8.32 -10.28
C LEU A 98 6.52 8.11 -11.79
N HIS A 99 7.31 7.21 -12.37
CA HIS A 99 7.16 6.76 -13.75
C HIS A 99 6.28 5.52 -13.83
N LEU A 100 5.05 5.69 -14.32
CA LEU A 100 4.08 4.61 -14.45
C LEU A 100 4.20 3.92 -15.82
N SER A 101 4.06 2.60 -15.84
CA SER A 101 4.01 1.82 -17.08
C SER A 101 3.12 0.58 -16.93
N VAL A 102 2.60 0.08 -18.04
CA VAL A 102 1.68 -1.05 -18.08
C VAL A 102 2.03 -1.94 -19.27
N SER A 103 1.87 -3.25 -19.13
CA SER A 103 1.98 -4.21 -20.24
C SER A 103 0.93 -5.32 -20.13
N MET A 104 0.72 -6.00 -21.25
CA MET A 104 -0.16 -7.17 -21.38
C MET A 104 0.70 -8.34 -21.90
N ASP A 105 1.20 -9.15 -20.98
CA ASP A 105 2.12 -10.24 -21.30
C ASP A 105 1.44 -11.59 -21.16
N ARG A 106 1.58 -12.44 -22.19
CA ARG A 106 1.07 -13.82 -22.17
C ARG A 106 1.81 -14.69 -21.14
N ASP A 107 3.12 -14.52 -21.05
CA ASP A 107 3.98 -15.16 -20.05
C ASP A 107 4.54 -14.10 -19.11
N ARG A 108 3.83 -13.87 -18.00
CA ARG A 108 4.21 -12.88 -16.99
C ARG A 108 5.46 -13.26 -16.23
N ASP A 109 5.77 -14.54 -16.08
CA ASP A 109 6.98 -14.98 -15.38
C ASP A 109 8.22 -14.54 -16.19
N GLN A 110 8.22 -14.80 -17.49
CA GLN A 110 9.30 -14.36 -18.39
C GLN A 110 9.36 -12.84 -18.52
N ALA A 111 8.20 -12.17 -18.63
CA ALA A 111 8.14 -10.72 -18.70
C ALA A 111 8.65 -10.05 -17.42
N LEU A 112 8.34 -10.61 -16.24
CA LEU A 112 8.86 -10.13 -14.96
C LEU A 112 10.38 -10.24 -14.88
N ILE A 113 10.94 -11.39 -15.28
CA ILE A 113 12.40 -11.58 -15.28
C ILE A 113 13.07 -10.61 -16.26
N SER A 114 12.51 -10.46 -17.46
CA SER A 114 13.01 -9.51 -18.47
C SER A 114 12.93 -8.07 -17.99
N LEU A 115 11.83 -7.70 -17.32
CA LEU A 115 11.63 -6.37 -16.74
C LEU A 115 12.68 -6.08 -15.67
N LEU A 116 12.89 -7.02 -14.74
CA LEU A 116 13.88 -6.90 -13.67
C LEU A 116 15.31 -6.81 -14.22
N GLN A 117 15.61 -7.43 -15.36
CA GLN A 117 16.92 -7.33 -16.01
C GLN A 117 17.08 -6.08 -16.89
N GLY A 118 15.98 -5.50 -17.35
CA GLY A 118 15.97 -4.37 -18.27
C GLY A 118 16.42 -3.06 -17.62
N GLU A 119 16.63 -2.03 -18.44
CA GLU A 119 17.23 -0.75 -17.99
C GLU A 119 16.47 -0.06 -16.85
N ARG A 120 15.15 -0.24 -16.77
CA ARG A 120 14.30 0.46 -15.80
C ARG A 120 14.36 -0.12 -14.39
N PHE A 121 14.41 -1.46 -14.25
CA PHE A 121 14.43 -2.14 -12.94
C PHE A 121 15.77 -2.79 -12.63
N GLY A 122 16.60 -2.97 -13.66
CA GLY A 122 17.92 -3.57 -13.64
C GLY A 122 18.82 -2.96 -12.60
N CYS A 123 18.87 -1.64 -12.45
CA CYS A 123 19.76 -0.94 -11.52
C CYS A 123 19.12 -0.57 -10.18
N LEU A 124 17.86 -0.96 -9.93
CA LEU A 124 17.14 -0.54 -8.72
C LEU A 124 17.46 -1.43 -7.52
N ASP A 125 17.76 -0.80 -6.38
CA ASP A 125 18.23 -1.48 -5.16
C ASP A 125 17.09 -1.93 -4.23
N SER A 126 15.86 -1.42 -4.44
CA SER A 126 14.70 -1.64 -3.58
C SER A 126 13.40 -1.76 -4.39
N ILE A 127 12.89 -2.99 -4.51
CA ILE A 127 11.73 -3.30 -5.34
C ILE A 127 10.69 -4.05 -4.51
N ILE A 128 9.42 -3.67 -4.64
CA ILE A 128 8.28 -4.41 -4.10
C ILE A 128 7.46 -4.96 -5.26
N ILE A 129 7.19 -6.26 -5.22
CA ILE A 129 6.32 -6.93 -6.20
C ILE A 129 5.03 -7.33 -5.48
N TYR A 130 3.90 -6.78 -5.89
CA TYR A 130 2.58 -7.11 -5.36
C TYR A 130 1.94 -8.28 -6.10
N CYS A 131 1.55 -9.29 -5.33
CA CYS A 131 0.77 -10.44 -5.77
C CYS A 131 -0.55 -10.51 -4.99
N THR A 132 -1.57 -11.11 -5.60
CA THR A 132 -2.89 -11.27 -4.96
C THR A 132 -2.92 -12.43 -3.96
N ARG A 133 -2.16 -13.51 -4.24
CA ARG A 133 -2.21 -14.76 -3.49
C ARG A 133 -0.92 -15.04 -2.72
N ARG A 134 -1.04 -15.72 -1.57
CA ARG A 134 0.10 -16.06 -0.71
C ARG A 134 1.03 -17.06 -1.41
N GLU A 135 0.47 -18.10 -2.01
CA GLU A 135 1.24 -19.12 -2.72
C GLU A 135 2.06 -18.51 -3.88
N GLU A 136 1.48 -17.51 -4.55
CA GLU A 136 2.12 -16.79 -5.65
C GLU A 136 3.32 -15.96 -5.18
N THR A 137 3.24 -15.30 -4.03
CA THR A 137 4.39 -14.56 -3.48
C THR A 137 5.61 -15.46 -3.27
N THR A 138 5.40 -16.67 -2.74
CA THR A 138 6.47 -17.65 -2.52
C THR A 138 7.03 -18.17 -3.84
N ARG A 139 6.15 -18.49 -4.80
CA ARG A 139 6.53 -18.97 -6.13
C ARG A 139 7.36 -17.93 -6.89
N ILE A 140 6.92 -16.69 -6.94
CA ILE A 140 7.60 -15.59 -7.65
C ILE A 140 8.92 -15.25 -6.96
N ALA A 141 8.98 -15.22 -5.62
CA ALA A 141 10.25 -15.03 -4.92
C ALA A 141 11.26 -16.13 -5.27
N ALA A 142 10.81 -17.39 -5.32
CA ALA A 142 11.66 -18.52 -5.72
C ALA A 142 12.11 -18.41 -7.18
N LEU A 143 11.20 -18.06 -8.10
CA LEU A 143 11.52 -17.82 -9.51
C LEU A 143 12.64 -16.79 -9.68
N ILE A 144 12.52 -15.64 -9.01
CA ILE A 144 13.52 -14.57 -9.06
C ILE A 144 14.88 -15.07 -8.53
N ARG A 145 14.89 -15.79 -7.40
CA ARG A 145 16.14 -16.34 -6.85
C ARG A 145 16.80 -17.32 -7.81
N THR A 146 16.03 -18.18 -8.47
CA THR A 146 16.55 -19.20 -9.38
C THR A 146 17.04 -18.60 -10.69
N CYS A 147 16.24 -17.73 -11.33
CA CYS A 147 16.54 -17.18 -12.65
C CYS A 147 17.64 -16.12 -12.62
N LEU A 148 17.80 -15.40 -11.50
CA LEU A 148 18.77 -14.30 -11.39
C LEU A 148 19.99 -14.67 -10.54
N GLN A 149 20.15 -15.94 -10.18
CA GLN A 149 21.29 -16.43 -9.43
C GLN A 149 22.59 -16.20 -10.22
N GLY A 150 23.58 -15.54 -9.60
CA GLY A 150 24.91 -15.35 -10.20
C GLY A 150 25.00 -14.22 -11.23
N MET A 151 23.91 -13.50 -11.53
CA MET A 151 23.96 -12.33 -12.40
C MET A 151 24.49 -11.10 -11.67
N LEU A 152 25.45 -10.42 -12.29
CA LEU A 152 25.94 -9.12 -11.84
C LEU A 152 24.97 -8.02 -12.30
N LEU A 153 24.69 -7.09 -11.39
CA LEU A 153 23.87 -5.92 -11.63
C LEU A 153 24.45 -5.02 -12.73
N GLY A 154 23.59 -4.50 -13.60
CA GLY A 154 23.97 -3.45 -14.55
C GLY A 154 24.44 -2.21 -13.81
N THR A 155 25.59 -1.65 -14.20
CA THR A 155 26.05 -0.36 -13.71
C THR A 155 25.03 0.72 -14.10
N PRO A 156 24.65 1.65 -13.19
CA PRO A 156 23.77 2.75 -13.57
C PRO A 156 24.41 3.54 -14.72
N PRO A 157 23.60 4.10 -15.65
CA PRO A 157 24.12 4.94 -16.73
C PRO A 157 24.96 6.08 -16.13
N GLN A 158 26.22 6.19 -16.55
CA GLN A 158 27.02 7.38 -16.25
C GLN A 158 26.43 8.52 -17.07
N GLU A 159 25.79 9.49 -16.41
CA GLU A 159 25.60 10.80 -17.02
C GLU A 159 26.98 11.36 -17.43
N PRO A 160 27.11 11.98 -18.61
CA PRO A 160 28.35 12.62 -19.01
C PRO A 160 28.59 13.82 -18.07
N THR A 161 29.39 13.61 -17.03
CA THR A 161 29.72 14.61 -16.01
C THR A 161 30.52 15.75 -16.62
N GLY A 162 29.86 16.90 -16.77
CA GLY A 162 30.52 18.19 -16.61
C GLY A 162 31.05 18.30 -15.18
N SER A 163 32.29 18.77 -15.07
CA SER A 163 33.09 18.93 -13.85
C SER A 163 32.32 19.38 -12.60
N GLN A 164 32.23 18.51 -11.59
CA GLN A 164 32.11 18.87 -10.17
C GLN A 164 32.54 17.70 -9.27
N GLU A 165 33.09 18.05 -8.11
CA GLU A 165 33.96 17.24 -7.23
C GLU A 165 33.37 15.89 -6.73
N PRO A 166 34.23 14.88 -6.48
CA PRO A 166 33.78 13.56 -6.04
C PRO A 166 33.39 13.58 -4.56
N THR A 167 32.11 13.80 -4.26
CA THR A 167 31.57 13.41 -2.95
C THR A 167 31.74 11.90 -2.78
N LYS A 168 32.36 11.47 -1.66
CA LYS A 168 32.66 10.09 -1.29
C LYS A 168 31.40 9.19 -1.31
N ARG A 169 31.00 8.69 -2.48
CA ARG A 169 30.07 7.56 -2.59
C ARG A 169 30.87 6.28 -2.39
N THR A 170 30.68 5.63 -1.25
CA THR A 170 31.23 4.30 -0.95
C THR A 170 30.96 3.34 -2.12
N PRO A 171 31.95 2.52 -2.55
CA PRO A 171 31.79 1.61 -3.66
C PRO A 171 30.68 0.60 -3.32
N ARG A 172 29.54 0.68 -4.01
CA ARG A 172 28.41 -0.24 -3.81
C ARG A 172 28.87 -1.63 -4.28
N ARG A 173 28.95 -2.58 -3.36
CA ARG A 173 29.20 -3.99 -3.69
C ARG A 173 28.16 -4.44 -4.73
N PRO A 174 28.52 -5.29 -5.72
CA PRO A 174 27.54 -5.81 -6.67
C PRO A 174 26.43 -6.52 -5.90
N LEU A 175 25.23 -5.94 -5.89
CA LEU A 175 24.13 -6.50 -5.13
C LEU A 175 23.69 -7.78 -5.84
N ARG A 176 23.78 -8.89 -5.11
CA ARG A 176 23.17 -10.14 -5.54
C ARG A 176 21.66 -9.93 -5.66
N TRP A 177 21.03 -10.64 -6.58
CA TRP A 177 19.58 -10.76 -6.62
C TRP A 177 19.09 -11.54 -5.40
N VAL A 178 18.81 -10.81 -4.32
CA VAL A 178 18.23 -11.35 -3.09
C VAL A 178 16.76 -10.99 -3.08
N SER A 179 15.90 -11.99 -3.05
CA SER A 179 14.45 -11.84 -2.96
C SER A 179 13.82 -12.76 -1.91
N ASP A 180 12.75 -12.29 -1.27
CA ASP A 180 12.02 -13.03 -0.24
C ASP A 180 10.52 -12.72 -0.34
N ALA A 181 9.69 -13.68 0.07
CA ALA A 181 8.25 -13.53 0.09
C ALA A 181 7.77 -12.88 1.40
N TYR A 182 6.66 -12.14 1.35
CA TYR A 182 6.01 -11.56 2.51
C TYR A 182 4.49 -11.69 2.41
N HIS A 183 3.89 -12.43 3.34
CA HIS A 183 2.44 -12.57 3.42
C HIS A 183 1.98 -12.87 4.85
N ALA A 184 0.68 -12.73 5.10
CA ALA A 184 0.08 -12.94 6.42
C ALA A 184 0.24 -14.36 6.98
N GLY A 185 0.53 -15.35 6.12
CA GLY A 185 0.77 -16.74 6.52
C GLY A 185 2.16 -17.03 7.09
N LEU A 186 3.10 -16.10 6.98
CA LEU A 186 4.43 -16.22 7.62
C LEU A 186 4.33 -15.99 9.12
N SER A 187 5.23 -16.62 9.88
CA SER A 187 5.37 -16.35 11.31
C SER A 187 5.76 -14.89 11.56
N ALA A 188 5.45 -14.38 12.77
CA ALA A 188 5.77 -13.00 13.12
C ALA A 188 7.28 -12.72 13.07
N SER A 189 8.12 -13.70 13.43
CA SER A 189 9.58 -13.62 13.35
C SER A 189 10.06 -13.53 11.90
N GLU A 190 9.51 -14.35 11.00
CA GLU A 190 9.86 -14.30 9.57
C GLU A 190 9.45 -12.98 8.93
N ARG A 191 8.24 -12.47 9.22
CA ARG A 191 7.80 -11.15 8.73
C ARG A 191 8.75 -10.05 9.19
N ARG A 192 9.12 -10.04 10.47
CA ARG A 192 10.10 -9.07 11.00
C ARG A 192 11.46 -9.21 10.32
N ARG A 193 11.95 -10.43 10.11
CA ARG A 193 13.22 -10.68 9.41
C ARG A 193 13.20 -10.10 8.00
N VAL A 194 12.18 -10.44 7.19
CA VAL A 194 12.05 -9.97 5.81
C VAL A 194 11.92 -8.45 5.77
N GLN A 195 11.08 -7.87 6.63
CA GLN A 195 10.92 -6.42 6.74
C GLN A 195 12.23 -5.74 7.12
N ASN A 196 12.92 -6.19 8.17
CA ASN A 196 14.19 -5.61 8.60
C ASN A 196 15.26 -5.67 7.50
N ASN A 197 15.37 -6.80 6.80
CA ASN A 197 16.34 -6.96 5.71
C ASN A 197 16.03 -6.00 4.55
N PHE A 198 14.75 -5.77 4.23
CA PHE A 198 14.36 -4.80 3.21
C PHE A 198 14.64 -3.36 3.65
N MET A 199 14.31 -3.02 4.90
CA MET A 199 14.57 -1.70 5.48
C MET A 199 16.08 -1.39 5.48
N SER A 200 16.93 -2.36 5.80
CA SER A 200 18.39 -2.20 5.86
C SER A 200 19.09 -2.31 4.49
N GLY A 201 18.36 -2.53 3.39
CA GLY A 201 18.92 -2.70 2.05
C GLY A 201 19.67 -4.03 1.82
N GLN A 202 19.49 -5.02 2.70
CA GLN A 202 20.03 -6.37 2.51
C GLN A 202 19.17 -7.23 1.59
N LEU A 203 17.88 -6.91 1.50
CA LEU A 203 16.92 -7.55 0.63
C LEU A 203 16.54 -6.58 -0.49
N ARG A 204 16.85 -6.96 -1.74
CA ARG A 204 16.61 -6.12 -2.91
C ARG A 204 15.15 -6.15 -3.34
N VAL A 205 14.55 -7.35 -3.37
CA VAL A 205 13.19 -7.55 -3.87
C VAL A 205 12.34 -8.20 -2.78
N VAL A 206 11.23 -7.57 -2.42
CA VAL A 206 10.19 -8.20 -1.59
C VAL A 206 9.01 -8.54 -2.49
N VAL A 207 8.60 -9.81 -2.48
CA VAL A 207 7.38 -10.25 -3.17
C VAL A 207 6.28 -10.40 -2.14
N ALA A 208 5.26 -9.55 -2.19
CA ALA A 208 4.32 -9.38 -1.12
C ALA A 208 2.86 -9.40 -1.55
N THR A 209 1.98 -9.76 -0.62
CA THR A 209 0.58 -9.33 -0.70
C THR A 209 0.42 -7.94 -0.07
N VAL A 210 -0.78 -7.36 -0.16
CA VAL A 210 -1.15 -6.08 0.48
C VAL A 210 -0.74 -5.99 1.96
N ALA A 211 -0.60 -7.14 2.63
CA ALA A 211 -0.14 -7.24 4.03
C ALA A 211 1.22 -6.59 4.32
N PHE A 212 2.11 -6.42 3.33
CA PHE A 212 3.40 -5.76 3.53
C PHE A 212 3.28 -4.23 3.64
N GLY A 213 2.22 -3.65 3.08
CA GLY A 213 2.07 -2.20 3.03
C GLY A 213 1.76 -1.54 4.37
N MET A 214 1.10 -2.23 5.31
CA MET A 214 0.72 -1.61 6.57
C MET A 214 1.96 -1.31 7.43
N GLY A 215 2.35 -0.05 7.54
CA GLY A 215 3.48 0.40 8.37
C GLY A 215 4.87 0.33 7.72
N LEU A 216 4.96 0.11 6.41
CA LEU A 216 6.23 0.27 5.68
C LEU A 216 6.55 1.76 5.48
N ASP A 217 7.65 2.21 6.07
CA ASP A 217 8.16 3.58 5.91
C ASP A 217 9.64 3.58 5.49
N LYS A 218 9.88 3.11 4.27
CA LYS A 218 11.19 3.19 3.62
C LYS A 218 11.14 4.33 2.60
N PRO A 219 11.92 5.43 2.77
CA PRO A 219 11.82 6.59 1.89
C PRO A 219 12.31 6.29 0.47
N ASP A 220 13.27 5.36 0.37
CA ASP A 220 14.04 5.06 -0.83
C ASP A 220 13.57 3.77 -1.54
N VAL A 221 12.25 3.53 -1.62
CA VAL A 221 11.70 2.45 -2.47
C VAL A 221 11.72 2.91 -3.93
N ARG A 222 12.44 2.18 -4.78
CA ARG A 222 12.71 2.58 -6.17
C ARG A 222 11.79 1.93 -7.20
N GLY A 223 11.29 0.72 -6.92
CA GLY A 223 10.44 -0.03 -7.83
C GLY A 223 9.18 -0.57 -7.16
N ILE A 224 8.03 -0.38 -7.79
CA ILE A 224 6.79 -1.10 -7.47
C ILE A 224 6.36 -1.86 -8.71
N ILE A 225 6.08 -3.16 -8.58
CA ILE A 225 5.58 -3.99 -9.66
C ILE A 225 4.29 -4.67 -9.21
N HIS A 226 3.21 -4.49 -9.93
CA HIS A 226 1.96 -5.21 -9.74
C HIS A 226 1.94 -6.42 -10.66
N TYR A 227 2.20 -7.61 -10.12
CA TYR A 227 2.16 -8.87 -10.87
C TYR A 227 0.72 -9.27 -11.23
N ASN A 228 -0.24 -8.87 -10.38
CA ASN A 228 -1.66 -8.95 -10.69
C ASN A 228 -2.31 -7.58 -10.47
N MET A 229 -3.44 -7.37 -11.13
CA MET A 229 -4.26 -6.18 -10.95
C MET A 229 -4.74 -6.03 -9.50
N PRO A 230 -4.52 -4.86 -8.86
CA PRO A 230 -5.12 -4.56 -7.57
C PRO A 230 -6.64 -4.63 -7.62
N LYS A 231 -7.28 -4.91 -6.47
CA LYS A 231 -8.75 -5.06 -6.39
C LYS A 231 -9.51 -3.80 -6.79
N ASN A 232 -8.92 -2.64 -6.60
CA ASN A 232 -9.48 -1.34 -6.90
C ASN A 232 -8.36 -0.31 -7.10
N PHE A 233 -8.72 0.81 -7.71
CA PHE A 233 -7.79 1.87 -8.06
C PHE A 233 -7.17 2.55 -6.83
N GLU A 234 -7.91 2.68 -5.73
CA GLU A 234 -7.42 3.27 -4.49
C GLU A 234 -6.28 2.45 -3.89
N THR A 235 -6.39 1.11 -3.92
CA THR A 235 -5.32 0.21 -3.49
C THR A 235 -4.08 0.39 -4.35
N TYR A 236 -4.26 0.46 -5.68
CA TYR A 236 -3.15 0.74 -6.60
C TYR A 236 -2.43 2.05 -6.26
N VAL A 237 -3.18 3.15 -6.05
CA VAL A 237 -2.62 4.46 -5.70
C VAL A 237 -1.87 4.43 -4.36
N GLN A 238 -2.44 3.76 -3.34
CA GLN A 238 -1.75 3.59 -2.05
C GLN A 238 -0.44 2.81 -2.18
N GLU A 239 -0.43 1.77 -3.01
CA GLU A 239 0.72 0.90 -3.21
C GLU A 239 1.84 1.59 -3.98
N ILE A 240 1.54 2.28 -5.08
CA ILE A 240 2.55 3.06 -5.82
C ILE A 240 3.07 4.26 -5.01
N GLY A 241 2.24 4.85 -4.14
CA GLY A 241 2.63 5.96 -3.24
C GLY A 241 3.65 5.60 -2.16
N ARG A 242 4.16 4.36 -2.16
CA ARG A 242 5.25 3.89 -1.31
C ARG A 242 6.62 4.13 -1.94
N ALA A 243 6.66 4.21 -3.27
CA ALA A 243 7.87 4.51 -4.01
C ALA A 243 8.18 6.01 -3.96
N GLY A 244 9.46 6.38 -4.08
CA GLY A 244 9.85 7.77 -4.34
C GLY A 244 9.52 8.77 -3.24
N ARG A 245 9.44 8.34 -1.96
CA ARG A 245 9.10 9.24 -0.84
C ARG A 245 10.21 10.23 -0.51
N ASP A 246 11.44 9.92 -0.89
CA ASP A 246 12.60 10.83 -0.89
C ASP A 246 12.57 11.87 -2.01
N GLY A 247 11.60 11.80 -2.93
CA GLY A 247 11.49 12.69 -4.09
C GLY A 247 12.31 12.26 -5.31
N GLU A 248 13.14 11.23 -5.17
CA GLU A 248 13.96 10.69 -6.27
C GLU A 248 13.10 9.88 -7.25
N PRO A 249 13.52 9.72 -8.52
CA PRO A 249 12.80 8.93 -9.50
C PRO A 249 12.51 7.50 -9.02
N ALA A 250 11.29 7.05 -9.26
CA ALA A 250 10.88 5.67 -8.99
C ALA A 250 9.97 5.14 -10.10
N HIS A 251 10.04 3.83 -10.33
CA HIS A 251 9.34 3.17 -11.42
C HIS A 251 8.21 2.28 -10.88
N CYS A 252 7.03 2.43 -11.47
CA CYS A 252 5.87 1.58 -11.20
C CYS A 252 5.47 0.84 -12.47
N HIS A 253 5.24 -0.46 -12.37
CA HIS A 253 4.83 -1.29 -13.50
C HIS A 253 3.65 -2.18 -13.14
N LEU A 254 2.66 -2.29 -14.03
CA LEU A 254 1.50 -3.14 -13.86
C LEU A 254 1.38 -4.14 -15.02
N PHE A 255 1.32 -5.43 -14.68
CA PHE A 255 0.93 -6.47 -15.62
C PHE A 255 -0.59 -6.61 -15.64
N LEU A 256 -1.20 -6.35 -16.79
CA LEU A 256 -2.62 -6.60 -17.03
C LEU A 256 -2.84 -8.05 -17.43
N ASP A 257 -4.00 -8.59 -17.06
CA ASP A 257 -4.45 -9.88 -17.55
C ASP A 257 -4.72 -9.77 -19.06
N PRO A 258 -4.12 -10.62 -19.92
CA PRO A 258 -4.57 -10.76 -21.29
C PRO A 258 -5.96 -11.41 -21.26
N GLU A 259 -6.94 -10.79 -21.91
CA GLU A 259 -8.33 -11.29 -22.02
C GLU A 259 -8.42 -12.77 -22.43
#